data_AF-A0A919M307-F1
#
_entry.id   AF-A0A919M307-F1
#
_cell.length_a   1.000
_cell.length_b   1.000
_cell.length_c   1.000
_cell.angle_alpha   90.00
_cell.angle_beta   90.00
_cell.angle_gamma   90.00
#
_symmetry.space_group_name_H-M   'P 1'
#
loop_
_entity.id
_entity.type
_entity.pdbx_description
1 polymer ?
#
loop_
_entity_poly.entity_id
_entity_poly.type
_entity_poly.pdbx_seq_one_letter_code
_entity_poly.pdbx_strand_id
1 'polypeptide(L)'
;MSGADFAGAEMETMLGWPEVRGVAEVMDMHGVLHGSERMQEIVRAGLNSGKLIEGHARGLSGADLQAYLAAGVTSDHELTSADDALEKLRAGLTIEIRGSHPYLLPDIVAALKTLPHLSSQITVCTDDVPPDMLLEKGGIIALLNLLIEHGLPAVDALRFATLNAAIRLQRHDPG
;
A
#
# COMPACT_ATOMS: atom_id res chain seq x y z
N MET A 1 27.05 9.83 6.44
CA MET A 1 26.56 10.59 5.28
C MET A 1 25.67 9.67 4.48
N SER A 2 24.47 10.11 4.10
CA SER A 2 23.65 9.44 3.09
C SER A 2 24.21 9.74 1.68
N GLY A 3 23.78 8.97 0.68
CA GLY A 3 24.15 9.20 -0.73
C GLY A 3 23.27 10.23 -1.46
N ALA A 4 22.15 10.63 -0.88
CA ALA A 4 21.19 11.59 -1.42
C ALA A 4 20.38 12.24 -0.30
N ASP A 5 19.73 13.37 -0.61
CA ASP A 5 18.81 14.08 0.27
C ASP A 5 17.67 14.71 -0.54
N PHE A 6 16.43 14.23 -0.38
CA PHE A 6 15.27 14.65 -1.18
C PHE A 6 14.20 15.34 -0.31
N ALA A 7 13.86 16.59 -0.64
CA ALA A 7 12.80 17.37 -0.01
C ALA A 7 11.70 17.71 -1.03
N GLY A 8 10.92 18.78 -0.78
CA GLY A 8 9.83 19.19 -1.67
C GLY A 8 10.25 19.42 -3.12
N ALA A 9 11.35 20.14 -3.34
CA ALA A 9 11.79 20.52 -4.69
C ALA A 9 12.19 19.31 -5.55
N GLU A 10 12.91 18.34 -4.97
CA GLU A 10 13.24 17.09 -5.67
C GLU A 10 11.97 16.28 -5.94
N MET A 11 11.03 16.25 -4.99
CA MET A 11 9.76 15.56 -5.15
C MET A 11 8.91 16.17 -6.28
N GLU A 12 8.77 17.49 -6.34
CA GLU A 12 8.08 18.19 -7.43
C GLU A 12 8.72 17.88 -8.79
N THR A 13 10.05 17.86 -8.85
CA THR A 13 10.78 17.51 -10.07
C THR A 13 10.48 16.09 -10.53
N MET A 14 10.56 15.10 -9.63
CA MET A 14 10.26 13.70 -9.95
C MET A 14 8.79 13.47 -10.31
N LEU A 15 7.86 14.14 -9.60
CA LEU A 15 6.44 14.07 -9.91
C LEU A 15 6.11 14.71 -11.27
N GLY A 16 6.98 15.54 -11.83
CA GLY A 16 6.89 16.02 -13.21
C GLY A 16 7.18 14.96 -14.28
N TRP A 17 7.81 13.84 -13.93
CA TRP A 17 8.17 12.79 -14.88
C TRP A 17 6.93 11.95 -15.27
N PRO A 18 6.75 11.62 -16.58
CA PRO A 18 5.61 10.82 -17.03
C PRO A 18 5.64 9.37 -16.51
N GLU A 19 6.81 8.86 -16.14
CA GLU A 19 7.00 7.52 -15.60
C GLU A 19 6.57 7.41 -14.13
N VAL A 20 6.65 8.51 -13.37
CA VAL A 20 6.33 8.54 -11.94
C VAL A 20 4.82 8.61 -11.73
N ARG A 21 4.28 7.73 -10.89
CA ARG A 21 2.83 7.63 -10.62
C ARG A 21 2.37 8.17 -9.28
N GLY A 22 3.30 8.62 -8.45
CA GLY A 22 3.00 9.15 -7.14
C GLY A 22 4.24 9.28 -6.27
N VAL A 23 4.01 9.74 -5.06
CA VAL A 23 4.99 9.67 -3.96
C VAL A 23 5.02 8.22 -3.50
N ALA A 24 6.22 7.64 -3.40
CA ALA A 24 6.42 6.31 -2.83
C ALA A 24 6.09 6.28 -1.33
N GLU A 25 6.19 5.12 -0.71
CA GLU A 25 5.81 4.88 0.68
C GLU A 25 6.32 5.95 1.67
N VAL A 26 5.40 6.71 2.27
CA VAL A 26 5.76 7.80 3.20
C VAL A 26 6.09 7.22 4.59
N MET A 27 7.31 6.70 4.76
CA MET A 27 7.74 6.02 5.99
C MET A 27 7.94 6.95 7.20
N ASP A 28 8.20 8.23 7.00
CA ASP A 28 8.33 9.21 8.09
C ASP A 28 6.94 9.64 8.61
N MET A 29 6.23 8.67 9.20
CA MET A 29 4.92 8.87 9.82
C MET A 29 4.98 9.95 10.89
N HIS A 30 6.03 9.96 11.73
CA HIS A 30 6.18 10.96 12.79
C HIS A 30 6.25 12.37 12.21
N GLY A 31 7.03 12.57 11.14
CA GLY A 31 7.12 13.83 10.41
C GLY A 31 5.77 14.26 9.84
N VAL A 32 4.99 13.34 9.28
CA VAL A 32 3.63 13.64 8.81
C VAL A 32 2.72 14.06 9.96
N LEU A 33 2.65 13.28 11.03
CA LEU A 33 1.74 13.50 12.17
C LEU A 33 2.03 14.81 12.91
N HIS A 34 3.30 15.20 13.01
CA HIS A 34 3.73 16.40 13.73
C HIS A 34 4.02 17.58 12.80
N GLY A 35 3.76 17.45 11.50
CA GLY A 35 3.89 18.53 10.53
C GLY A 35 5.34 19.02 10.36
N SER A 36 6.29 18.10 10.22
CA SER A 36 7.66 18.47 9.86
C SER A 36 7.67 19.20 8.50
N GLU A 37 8.49 20.24 8.38
CA GLU A 37 8.57 21.06 7.17
C GLU A 37 8.82 20.20 5.93
N ARG A 38 9.79 19.27 6.01
CA ARG A 38 10.12 18.34 4.93
C ARG A 38 8.96 17.45 4.50
N MET A 39 8.21 16.87 5.45
CA MET A 39 7.08 16.00 5.10
C MET A 39 5.90 16.80 4.57
N GLN A 40 5.64 17.99 5.12
CA GLN A 40 4.63 18.89 4.57
C GLN A 40 4.94 19.27 3.13
N GLU A 41 6.20 19.55 2.81
CA GLU A 41 6.64 19.85 1.45
C GLU A 41 6.43 18.68 0.49
N ILE A 42 6.87 17.47 0.86
CA ILE A 42 6.73 16.26 0.04
C ILE A 42 5.26 15.90 -0.19
N VAL A 43 4.46 15.89 0.88
CA VAL A 43 3.03 15.56 0.79
C VAL A 43 2.29 16.61 -0.05
N ARG A 44 2.59 17.90 0.14
CA ARG A 44 2.02 18.99 -0.68
C ARG A 44 2.42 18.85 -2.15
N ALA A 45 3.65 18.47 -2.46
CA ALA A 45 4.08 18.19 -3.84
C ALA A 45 3.25 17.04 -4.43
N GLY A 46 3.04 15.96 -3.68
CA GLY A 46 2.15 14.84 -4.04
C GLY A 46 0.73 15.32 -4.37
N LEU A 47 0.11 16.06 -3.45
CA LEU A 47 -1.25 16.60 -3.61
C LEU A 47 -1.36 17.51 -4.84
N ASN A 48 -0.42 18.43 -5.01
CA ASN A 48 -0.40 19.38 -6.13
C ASN A 48 -0.25 18.68 -7.49
N SER A 49 0.43 17.54 -7.54
CA SER A 49 0.60 16.77 -8.77
C SER A 49 -0.66 16.02 -9.22
N GLY A 50 -1.64 15.83 -8.32
CA GLY A 50 -2.82 15.00 -8.56
C GLY A 50 -2.51 13.50 -8.67
N LYS A 51 -1.28 13.08 -8.39
CA LYS A 51 -0.82 11.68 -8.40
C LYS A 51 -1.04 11.02 -7.02
N LEU A 52 -0.76 9.72 -6.95
CA LEU A 52 -0.93 8.95 -5.72
C LEU A 52 0.08 9.37 -4.64
N ILE A 53 -0.28 9.16 -3.38
CA ILE A 53 0.64 9.25 -2.24
C ILE A 53 0.51 7.91 -1.50
N GLU A 54 1.52 7.06 -1.68
CA GLU A 54 1.56 5.73 -1.10
C GLU A 54 2.05 5.79 0.36
N GLY A 55 1.52 4.90 1.21
CA GLY A 55 1.77 4.94 2.64
C GLY A 55 2.60 3.80 3.18
N HIS A 56 3.09 4.03 4.40
CA HIS A 56 3.72 3.04 5.27
C HIS A 56 3.22 3.34 6.68
N ALA A 57 2.09 2.74 7.06
CA ALA A 57 1.33 3.06 8.27
C ALA A 57 1.51 1.99 9.36
N ARG A 58 2.74 1.48 9.53
CA ARG A 58 3.04 0.44 10.52
C ARG A 58 2.72 0.93 11.93
N GLY A 59 1.78 0.27 12.59
CA GLY A 59 1.40 0.55 13.98
C GLY A 59 0.55 1.82 14.17
N LEU A 60 0.17 2.53 13.10
CA LEU A 60 -0.78 3.63 13.21
C LEU A 60 -2.20 3.07 13.41
N SER A 61 -2.92 3.62 14.38
CA SER A 61 -4.32 3.28 14.67
C SER A 61 -5.06 4.53 15.16
N GLY A 62 -6.39 4.48 15.18
CA GLY A 62 -7.23 5.55 15.72
C GLY A 62 -6.91 6.92 15.14
N ALA A 63 -6.69 7.91 16.02
CA ALA A 63 -6.48 9.30 15.63
C ALA A 63 -5.21 9.51 14.78
N ASP A 64 -4.14 8.76 15.04
CA ASP A 64 -2.89 8.89 14.29
C ASP A 64 -3.05 8.37 12.86
N LEU A 65 -3.72 7.22 12.71
CA LEU A 65 -4.09 6.73 11.38
C LEU A 65 -4.93 7.77 10.63
N GLN A 66 -5.97 8.32 11.27
CA GLN A 66 -6.81 9.35 10.65
C GLN A 66 -6.02 10.61 10.27
N ALA A 67 -5.08 11.06 11.08
CA ALA A 67 -4.23 12.21 10.77
C ALA A 67 -3.31 11.94 9.56
N TYR A 68 -2.76 10.73 9.47
CA TYR A 68 -1.93 10.30 8.35
C TYR A 68 -2.73 10.27 7.02
N LEU A 69 -3.97 9.77 7.06
CA LEU A 69 -4.89 9.83 5.92
C LEU A 69 -5.27 11.27 5.57
N ALA A 70 -5.57 12.10 6.57
CA ALA A 70 -5.96 13.49 6.39
C ALA A 70 -4.83 14.34 5.76
N ALA A 71 -3.56 13.95 5.94
CA ALA A 71 -2.44 14.56 5.24
C ALA A 71 -2.46 14.28 3.73
N GLY A 72 -3.12 13.21 3.28
CA GLY A 72 -3.25 12.85 1.87
C GLY A 72 -2.69 11.49 1.50
N VAL A 73 -2.19 10.71 2.46
CA VAL A 73 -1.72 9.34 2.22
C VAL A 73 -2.93 8.40 2.06
N THR A 74 -2.91 7.50 1.09
CA THR A 74 -4.12 6.76 0.68
C THR A 74 -3.95 5.25 0.53
N SER A 75 -2.78 4.70 0.89
CA SER A 75 -2.56 3.25 0.93
C SER A 75 -1.75 2.83 2.16
N ASP A 76 -1.68 1.52 2.38
CA ASP A 76 -0.70 0.91 3.26
C ASP A 76 -0.45 -0.58 2.90
N HIS A 77 0.80 -1.02 2.98
CA HIS A 77 1.20 -2.44 2.92
C HIS A 77 1.68 -2.99 4.28
N GLU A 78 1.82 -2.15 5.30
CA GLU A 78 2.35 -2.51 6.62
C GLU A 78 1.30 -3.11 7.56
N LEU A 79 0.65 -4.15 7.07
CA LEU A 79 -0.29 -4.94 7.85
C LEU A 79 0.46 -5.75 8.91
N THR A 80 0.03 -5.61 10.16
CA THR A 80 0.61 -6.31 11.32
C THR A 80 -0.30 -7.37 11.90
N SER A 81 -1.60 -7.33 11.57
CA SER A 81 -2.61 -8.31 12.00
C SER A 81 -3.86 -8.23 11.12
N ALA A 82 -4.78 -9.18 11.31
CA ALA A 82 -6.11 -9.13 10.71
C ALA A 82 -6.92 -7.90 11.17
N ASP A 83 -6.86 -7.55 12.46
CA ASP A 83 -7.58 -6.39 13.00
C ASP A 83 -7.04 -5.08 12.42
N ASP A 84 -5.72 -4.98 12.28
CA ASP A 84 -5.03 -3.86 11.63
C ASP A 84 -5.46 -3.71 10.16
N ALA A 85 -5.50 -4.82 9.41
CA ALA A 85 -5.98 -4.82 8.02
C ALA A 85 -7.44 -4.34 7.91
N LEU A 86 -8.31 -4.80 8.81
CA LEU A 86 -9.71 -4.37 8.82
C LEU A 86 -9.89 -2.93 9.30
N GLU A 87 -9.09 -2.44 10.25
CA GLU A 87 -9.11 -1.04 10.68
C GLU A 87 -8.71 -0.12 9.52
N LYS A 88 -7.59 -0.39 8.87
CA LYS A 88 -7.09 0.40 7.73
C LYS A 88 -8.05 0.37 6.55
N LEU A 89 -8.67 -0.78 6.28
CA LEU A 89 -9.71 -0.88 5.24
C LEU A 89 -10.95 -0.04 5.60
N ARG A 90 -11.39 -0.06 6.86
CA ARG A 90 -12.52 0.77 7.34
C ARG A 90 -12.18 2.26 7.34
N ALA A 91 -10.92 2.62 7.56
CA ALA A 91 -10.43 3.99 7.44
C ALA A 91 -10.44 4.50 5.99
N GLY A 92 -10.56 3.59 5.00
CA GLY A 92 -10.65 3.92 3.58
C GLY A 92 -9.31 3.88 2.84
N LEU A 93 -8.26 3.30 3.43
CA LEU A 93 -7.00 3.05 2.74
C LEU A 93 -7.17 1.98 1.66
N THR A 94 -6.43 2.14 0.56
CA THR A 94 -6.08 0.99 -0.28
C THR A 94 -5.13 0.08 0.49
N ILE A 95 -5.53 -1.16 0.72
CA ILE A 95 -4.70 -2.14 1.42
C ILE A 95 -3.91 -2.94 0.41
N GLU A 96 -2.60 -2.94 0.56
CA GLU A 96 -1.65 -3.68 -0.27
C GLU A 96 -1.22 -4.94 0.48
N ILE A 97 -1.97 -6.03 0.33
CA ILE A 97 -1.63 -7.29 1.03
C ILE A 97 -0.30 -7.80 0.49
N ARG A 98 0.73 -7.85 1.35
CA ARG A 98 2.09 -8.22 0.96
C ARG A 98 2.42 -9.69 1.17
N GLY A 99 3.28 -10.22 0.29
CA GLY A 99 3.79 -11.59 0.39
C GLY A 99 5.01 -11.78 1.29
N SER A 100 5.70 -10.70 1.67
CA SER A 100 6.92 -10.74 2.49
C SER A 100 6.69 -11.24 3.93
N HIS A 101 5.44 -11.27 4.40
CA HIS A 101 5.05 -11.74 5.74
C HIS A 101 3.97 -12.84 5.67
N PRO A 102 4.29 -14.03 5.13
CA PRO A 102 3.30 -15.06 4.81
C PRO A 102 2.56 -15.60 6.04
N TYR A 103 3.13 -15.48 7.23
CA TYR A 103 2.53 -15.94 8.48
C TYR A 103 1.28 -15.14 8.91
N LEU A 104 1.06 -13.94 8.36
CA LEU A 104 -0.14 -13.13 8.61
C LEU A 104 -1.31 -13.47 7.68
N LEU A 105 -1.02 -14.10 6.53
CA LEU A 105 -2.01 -14.33 5.48
C LEU A 105 -3.20 -15.20 5.91
N PRO A 106 -3.04 -16.29 6.71
CA PRO A 106 -4.18 -17.09 7.14
C PRO A 106 -5.24 -16.26 7.90
N ASP A 107 -4.78 -15.42 8.83
CA ASP A 107 -5.66 -14.60 9.67
C ASP A 107 -6.30 -13.47 8.88
N ILE A 108 -5.53 -12.83 7.99
CA ILE A 108 -6.07 -11.80 7.08
C ILE A 108 -7.13 -12.41 6.15
N VAL A 109 -6.88 -13.57 5.56
CA VAL A 109 -7.85 -14.26 4.69
C VAL A 109 -9.10 -14.65 5.48
N ALA A 110 -8.94 -15.18 6.69
CA ALA A 110 -10.06 -15.51 7.56
C ALA A 110 -10.92 -14.27 7.87
N ALA A 111 -10.29 -13.14 8.21
CA ALA A 111 -10.97 -11.89 8.49
C ALA A 111 -11.69 -11.32 7.26
N LEU A 112 -11.06 -11.32 6.10
CA LEU A 112 -11.69 -10.88 4.84
C LEU A 112 -12.95 -11.69 4.52
N LYS A 113 -12.95 -12.99 4.79
CA LYS A 113 -14.11 -13.87 4.57
C LYS A 113 -15.29 -13.61 5.51
N THR A 114 -15.08 -12.85 6.59
CA THR A 114 -16.17 -12.40 7.46
C THR A 114 -16.91 -11.18 6.91
N LEU A 115 -16.33 -10.49 5.92
CA LEU A 115 -16.92 -9.31 5.32
C LEU A 115 -18.07 -9.71 4.37
N PRO A 116 -19.14 -8.91 4.31
CA PRO A 116 -20.26 -9.17 3.40
C PRO A 116 -19.85 -9.06 1.92
N HIS A 117 -18.79 -8.30 1.62
CA HIS A 117 -18.18 -8.16 0.32
C HIS A 117 -16.73 -7.72 0.47
N LEU A 118 -15.89 -8.08 -0.50
CA LEU A 118 -14.49 -7.66 -0.56
C LEU A 118 -14.40 -6.37 -1.37
N SER A 119 -13.84 -5.33 -0.77
CA SER A 119 -13.72 -3.97 -1.32
C SER A 119 -12.80 -3.94 -2.55
N SER A 120 -13.05 -2.99 -3.46
CA SER A 120 -12.13 -2.67 -4.57
C SER A 120 -10.85 -1.98 -4.11
N GLN A 121 -10.76 -1.63 -2.82
CA GLN A 121 -9.55 -1.07 -2.20
C GLN A 121 -8.55 -2.14 -1.75
N ILE A 122 -8.85 -3.43 -1.94
CA ILE A 122 -7.92 -4.50 -1.58
C ILE A 122 -7.08 -4.85 -2.79
N THR A 123 -5.78 -4.59 -2.72
CA THR A 123 -4.78 -4.95 -3.73
C THR A 123 -3.76 -5.91 -3.11
N VAL A 124 -2.79 -6.33 -3.92
CA VAL A 124 -1.66 -7.15 -3.48
C VAL A 124 -0.35 -6.52 -3.93
N CYS A 125 0.70 -6.71 -3.14
CA CYS A 125 2.05 -6.34 -3.52
C CYS A 125 3.02 -7.46 -3.07
N THR A 126 4.23 -7.48 -3.60
CA THR A 126 5.24 -8.36 -3.01
C THR A 126 5.87 -7.74 -1.77
N ASP A 127 5.97 -6.41 -1.74
CA ASP A 127 6.97 -5.68 -0.95
C ASP A 127 8.37 -6.23 -1.33
N ASP A 128 9.29 -6.37 -0.39
CA ASP A 128 10.59 -6.97 -0.64
C ASP A 128 10.54 -8.50 -0.87
N VAL A 129 11.21 -8.97 -1.93
CA VAL A 129 11.44 -10.40 -2.21
C VAL A 129 12.94 -10.66 -2.40
N PRO A 130 13.58 -11.45 -1.52
CA PRO A 130 14.98 -11.85 -1.70
C PRO A 130 15.21 -12.61 -3.03
N PRO A 131 16.39 -12.51 -3.66
CA PRO A 131 16.64 -13.12 -4.98
C PRO A 131 16.49 -14.65 -5.01
N ASP A 132 16.94 -15.33 -3.94
CA ASP A 132 16.77 -16.77 -3.75
C ASP A 132 15.29 -17.15 -3.66
N MET A 133 14.51 -16.38 -2.89
CA MET A 133 13.07 -16.56 -2.77
C MET A 133 12.34 -16.28 -4.09
N LEU A 134 12.75 -15.25 -4.83
CA LEU A 134 12.18 -14.95 -6.14
C LEU A 134 12.43 -16.08 -7.15
N LEU A 135 13.63 -16.66 -7.13
CA LEU A 135 13.99 -17.79 -7.99
C LEU A 135 13.21 -19.06 -7.62
N GLU A 136 13.09 -19.36 -6.34
CA GLU A 136 12.48 -20.61 -5.85
C GLU A 136 10.96 -20.57 -5.86
N LYS A 137 10.36 -19.44 -5.44
CA LYS A 137 8.91 -19.33 -5.19
C LYS A 137 8.20 -18.43 -6.20
N GLY A 138 8.89 -17.43 -6.74
CA GLY A 138 8.31 -16.42 -7.63
C GLY A 138 7.89 -15.13 -6.91
N GLY A 139 7.26 -14.22 -7.66
CA GLY A 139 6.77 -12.92 -7.18
C GLY A 139 5.27 -12.91 -6.89
N ILE A 140 4.52 -11.99 -7.50
CA ILE A 140 3.07 -11.84 -7.26
C ILE A 140 2.28 -13.14 -7.41
N ILE A 141 2.58 -13.98 -8.40
CA ILE A 141 1.90 -15.27 -8.59
C ILE A 141 2.05 -16.17 -7.36
N ALA A 142 3.20 -16.16 -6.70
CA ALA A 142 3.45 -16.94 -5.49
C ALA A 142 2.52 -16.49 -4.35
N LEU A 143 2.36 -15.17 -4.17
CA LEU A 143 1.43 -14.60 -3.21
C LEU A 143 -0.02 -15.00 -3.53
N LEU A 144 -0.45 -14.94 -4.80
CA LEU A 144 -1.81 -15.33 -5.16
C LEU A 144 -2.09 -16.80 -4.81
N ASN A 145 -1.14 -17.69 -5.08
CA ASN A 145 -1.25 -19.10 -4.71
C ASN A 145 -1.38 -19.29 -3.19
N LEU A 146 -0.60 -18.55 -2.39
CA LEU A 146 -0.69 -18.59 -0.92
C LEU A 146 -2.06 -18.10 -0.41
N LEU A 147 -2.59 -17.01 -0.97
CA LEU A 147 -3.92 -16.51 -0.60
C LEU A 147 -5.01 -17.56 -0.92
N ILE A 148 -4.89 -18.22 -2.08
CA ILE A 148 -5.82 -19.29 -2.50
C ILE A 148 -5.70 -20.51 -1.58
N GLU A 149 -4.47 -20.91 -1.21
CA GLU A 149 -4.22 -22.02 -0.28
C GLU A 149 -4.84 -21.76 1.10
N HIS A 150 -4.82 -20.51 1.58
CA HIS A 150 -5.49 -20.10 2.80
C HIS A 150 -7.02 -19.92 2.65
N GLY A 151 -7.57 -20.23 1.48
CA GLY A 151 -9.01 -20.35 1.25
C GLY A 151 -9.69 -19.08 0.77
N LEU A 152 -8.94 -18.12 0.19
CA LEU A 152 -9.49 -17.04 -0.62
C LEU A 152 -9.90 -17.59 -1.99
N PRO A 153 -11.10 -17.27 -2.53
CA PRO A 153 -11.47 -17.69 -3.87
C PRO A 153 -10.48 -17.17 -4.93
N ALA A 154 -10.10 -18.00 -5.90
CA ALA A 154 -9.15 -17.62 -6.94
C ALA A 154 -9.57 -16.38 -7.74
N VAL A 155 -10.88 -16.22 -7.97
CA VAL A 155 -11.44 -15.03 -8.65
C VAL A 155 -11.18 -13.76 -7.86
N ASP A 156 -11.25 -13.81 -6.52
CA ASP A 156 -10.96 -12.67 -5.66
C ASP A 156 -9.46 -12.36 -5.64
N ALA A 157 -8.60 -13.37 -5.51
CA ALA A 157 -7.15 -13.22 -5.57
C ALA A 157 -6.70 -12.57 -6.89
N LEU A 158 -7.25 -13.03 -8.02
CA LEU A 158 -6.98 -12.45 -9.33
C LEU A 158 -7.49 -11.02 -9.43
N ARG A 159 -8.72 -10.76 -8.96
CA ARG A 159 -9.30 -9.40 -8.96
C ARG A 159 -8.46 -8.42 -8.14
N PHE A 160 -7.89 -8.84 -7.01
CA PHE A 160 -7.00 -8.01 -6.19
C PHE A 160 -5.73 -7.62 -6.96
N ALA A 161 -5.19 -8.57 -7.73
CA ALA A 161 -3.97 -8.38 -8.52
C ALA A 161 -4.17 -7.64 -9.85
N THR A 162 -5.40 -7.58 -10.36
CA THR A 162 -5.70 -6.97 -11.66
C THR A 162 -6.62 -5.78 -11.55
N LEU A 163 -7.94 -5.98 -11.52
CA LEU A 163 -8.94 -4.92 -11.58
C LEU A 163 -8.79 -3.90 -10.43
N ASN A 164 -8.58 -4.37 -9.20
CA ASN A 164 -8.43 -3.47 -8.06
C ASN A 164 -7.14 -2.64 -8.16
N ALA A 165 -6.04 -3.26 -8.60
CA ALA A 165 -4.78 -2.57 -8.86
C ALA A 165 -4.91 -1.55 -10.01
N ALA A 166 -5.62 -1.89 -11.08
CA ALA A 166 -5.90 -0.98 -12.19
C ALA A 166 -6.73 0.23 -11.75
N ILE A 167 -7.76 0.01 -10.92
CA ILE A 167 -8.56 1.07 -10.29
C ILE A 167 -7.67 1.98 -9.44
N ARG A 168 -6.83 1.41 -8.56
CA ARG A 168 -5.89 2.17 -7.72
C ARG A 168 -4.96 3.04 -8.56
N LEU A 169 -4.38 2.46 -9.61
CA LEU A 169 -3.45 3.14 -10.52
C LEU A 169 -4.13 4.13 -11.47
N GLN A 170 -5.47 4.25 -11.43
CA GLN A 170 -6.28 5.05 -12.34
C GLN A 170 -5.99 4.71 -13.81
N ARG A 171 -5.85 3.41 -14.09
CA ARG A 171 -5.58 2.86 -15.42
C ARG A 171 -6.82 2.10 -15.89
N HIS A 172 -7.42 2.56 -16.97
CA HIS A 172 -8.65 1.97 -17.53
C HIS A 172 -8.40 0.97 -18.67
N ASP A 173 -7.14 0.78 -19.03
CA ASP A 173 -6.68 -0.08 -20.12
C ASP A 173 -6.17 -1.48 -19.66
N PRO A 174 -5.48 -1.65 -18.51
CA PRO A 174 -5.25 -2.95 -17.89
C PRO A 174 -6.37 -3.30 -16.89
N GLY A 175 -6.38 -4.55 -16.42
CA GLY A 175 -7.31 -5.05 -15.39
C GLY A 175 -7.91 -6.38 -15.79
#